data_AF-A0AAV4GMN3-F1
#
_entry.id   AF-A0AAV4GMN3-F1
#
_cell.length_a   1.000
_cell.length_b   1.000
_cell.length_c   1.000
_cell.angle_alpha   90.00
_cell.angle_beta   90.00
_cell.angle_gamma   90.00
#
_symmetry.space_group_name_H-M   'P 1'
#
loop_
_entity.id
_entity.type
_entity.pdbx_description
1 polymer ?
#
loop_
_entity_poly.entity_id
_entity_poly.type
_entity_poly.pdbx_seq_one_letter_code
_entity_poly.pdbx_strand_id
1 'polypeptide(L)'
;MWIYRRLAKTSWKDKKTNQEVCDHLGTKREIAKTIKTRKIKYFGHNERHTSFLKDVLEGKIEGSRPRGRQRRQWVDDIVDIAEWTGKGIRQCTAEAQDREKWRSVSSQPLEQGRHRETEK
;
A
#
# COMPACT_ATOMS: atom_id res chain seq x y z
N MET A 1 -15.10 0.33 -8.39
CA MET A 1 -16.55 0.12 -8.15
C MET A 1 -17.38 0.42 -9.38
N TRP A 2 -17.12 1.54 -10.08
CA TRP A 2 -17.85 1.91 -11.31
C TRP A 2 -17.96 0.78 -12.36
N ILE A 3 -16.82 0.16 -12.74
CA ILE A 3 -16.81 -0.96 -13.70
C ILE A 3 -17.68 -2.13 -13.22
N TYR A 4 -17.58 -2.51 -11.95
CA TYR A 4 -18.37 -3.60 -11.37
C TYR A 4 -19.87 -3.29 -11.37
N ARG A 5 -20.28 -2.07 -11.01
CA ARG A 5 -21.69 -1.67 -11.08
C ARG A 5 -22.22 -1.71 -12.52
N ARG A 6 -21.37 -1.37 -13.51
CA ARG A 6 -21.72 -1.46 -14.93
C ARG A 6 -21.87 -2.92 -15.39
N LEU A 7 -20.92 -3.78 -15.00
CA LEU A 7 -20.96 -5.22 -15.31
C LEU A 7 -22.17 -5.91 -14.68
N ALA A 8 -22.46 -5.58 -13.41
CA ALA A 8 -23.60 -6.08 -12.65
C ALA A 8 -24.94 -5.41 -13.03
N LYS A 9 -24.98 -4.54 -14.05
CA LYS A 9 -26.15 -3.76 -14.48
C LYS A 9 -26.89 -3.07 -13.33
N THR A 10 -26.16 -2.62 -12.31
CA THR A 10 -26.73 -2.01 -11.10
C THR A 10 -27.00 -0.54 -11.35
N SER A 11 -28.28 -0.16 -11.30
CA SER A 11 -28.70 1.23 -11.34
C SER A 11 -28.40 1.92 -10.01
N TRP A 12 -28.20 3.24 -10.03
CA TRP A 12 -28.11 4.02 -8.80
C TRP A 12 -29.42 3.98 -7.99
N LYS A 13 -30.55 3.71 -8.65
CA LYS A 13 -31.88 3.55 -8.04
C LYS A 13 -31.98 2.29 -7.18
N ASP A 14 -31.15 1.27 -7.47
CA ASP A 14 -31.19 -0.02 -6.77
C ASP A 14 -30.63 0.07 -5.35
N LYS A 15 -29.97 1.19 -4.99
CA LYS A 15 -29.37 1.46 -3.67
C LYS A 15 -28.48 0.32 -3.11
N LYS A 16 -27.96 -0.56 -3.98
CA LYS A 16 -27.07 -1.67 -3.58
C LYS A 16 -25.75 -1.17 -3.04
N THR A 17 -25.32 -1.77 -1.93
CA THR A 17 -24.02 -1.55 -1.30
C THR A 17 -22.88 -2.03 -2.20
N ASN A 18 -21.67 -1.55 -1.91
CA ASN A 18 -20.47 -1.99 -2.64
C ASN A 18 -20.17 -3.48 -2.42
N GLN A 19 -20.51 -4.02 -1.26
CA GLN A 19 -20.30 -5.42 -0.91
C GLN A 19 -21.23 -6.32 -1.72
N GLU A 20 -22.53 -6.01 -1.77
CA GLU A 20 -23.50 -6.76 -2.58
C GLU A 20 -23.16 -6.79 -4.06
N VAL A 21 -22.62 -5.69 -4.61
CA VAL A 21 -22.15 -5.65 -6.00
C VAL A 21 -20.96 -6.58 -6.22
N CYS A 22 -20.03 -6.65 -5.25
CA CYS A 22 -18.89 -7.56 -5.30
C CYS A 22 -19.33 -9.03 -5.19
N ASP A 23 -20.24 -9.33 -4.26
CA ASP A 23 -20.76 -10.67 -4.00
C ASP A 23 -21.57 -11.20 -5.20
N HIS A 24 -22.41 -10.36 -5.80
CA HIS A 24 -23.17 -10.70 -7.02
C HIS A 24 -22.26 -11.07 -8.19
N LEU A 25 -21.09 -10.45 -8.30
CA LEU A 25 -20.11 -10.75 -9.35
C LEU A 25 -19.13 -11.86 -8.97
N GLY A 26 -19.20 -12.41 -7.75
CA GLY A 26 -18.22 -13.36 -7.24
C GLY A 26 -16.81 -12.77 -7.13
N THR A 27 -16.69 -11.44 -7.01
CA THR A 27 -15.40 -10.74 -6.98
C THR A 27 -15.07 -10.26 -5.58
N LYS A 28 -13.84 -10.50 -5.10
CA LYS A 28 -13.33 -9.92 -3.85
C LYS A 28 -12.40 -8.76 -4.19
N ARG A 29 -12.74 -7.56 -3.74
CA ARG A 29 -11.88 -6.38 -3.90
C ARG A 29 -11.23 -5.98 -2.59
N GLU A 30 -9.99 -6.39 -2.42
CA GLU A 30 -9.17 -6.00 -1.28
C GLU A 30 -8.39 -4.73 -1.62
N ILE A 31 -9.01 -3.57 -1.37
CA ILE A 31 -8.36 -2.27 -1.55
C ILE A 31 -7.08 -2.20 -0.70
N ALA A 32 -7.15 -2.70 0.54
CA ALA A 32 -6.01 -2.77 1.44
C ALA A 32 -4.84 -3.56 0.83
N LYS A 33 -5.09 -4.78 0.32
CA LYS A 33 -4.08 -5.59 -0.37
C LYS A 33 -3.49 -4.88 -1.58
N THR A 34 -4.34 -4.24 -2.39
CA THR A 34 -3.88 -3.48 -3.56
C THR A 34 -2.94 -2.35 -3.16
N ILE A 35 -3.27 -1.61 -2.09
CA ILE A 35 -2.44 -0.53 -1.55
C ILE A 35 -1.12 -1.10 -1.03
N LYS A 36 -1.15 -2.17 -0.22
CA LYS A 36 0.06 -2.85 0.29
C LYS A 36 0.99 -3.25 -0.85
N THR A 37 0.48 -3.99 -1.84
CA THR A 37 1.24 -4.41 -3.03
C THR A 37 1.87 -3.24 -3.77
N ARG A 38 1.12 -2.14 -3.96
CA ARG A 38 1.65 -0.95 -4.65
C ARG A 38 2.76 -0.27 -3.86
N LYS A 39 2.61 -0.12 -2.55
CA LYS A 39 3.64 0.45 -1.66
C LYS A 39 4.92 -0.38 -1.67
N ILE A 40 4.82 -1.71 -1.56
CA ILE A 40 5.98 -2.61 -1.64
C ILE A 40 6.67 -2.50 -3.01
N LYS A 41 5.91 -2.47 -4.10
CA LYS A 41 6.48 -2.25 -5.46
C LYS A 41 7.21 -0.91 -5.57
N TYR A 42 6.62 0.16 -5.03
CA TYR A 42 7.21 1.48 -5.06
C TYR A 42 8.51 1.55 -4.23
N PHE A 43 8.55 0.91 -3.06
CA PHE A 43 9.78 0.80 -2.26
C PHE A 43 10.91 0.18 -3.07
N GLY A 44 10.70 -0.98 -3.68
CA GLY A 44 11.78 -1.59 -4.46
C GLY A 44 12.12 -0.82 -5.74
N HIS A 45 11.23 0.02 -6.26
CA HIS A 45 11.59 0.96 -7.33
C HIS A 45 12.52 2.05 -6.79
N ASN A 46 12.17 2.65 -5.64
CA ASN A 46 12.98 3.66 -4.96
C ASN A 46 14.38 3.13 -4.59
N GLU A 47 14.47 1.90 -4.10
CA GLU A 47 15.75 1.29 -3.69
C GLU A 47 16.73 1.08 -4.85
N ARG A 48 16.23 0.79 -6.06
CA ARG A 48 17.07 0.54 -7.24
C ARG A 48 17.53 1.82 -7.95
N HIS A 49 16.82 2.92 -7.75
CA HIS A 49 17.16 4.18 -8.39
C HIS A 49 17.69 5.15 -7.35
N THR A 50 19.00 5.40 -7.39
CA THR A 50 19.63 6.48 -6.65
C THR A 50 19.14 7.81 -7.21
N SER A 51 18.20 8.41 -6.49
CA SER A 51 17.66 9.73 -6.83
C SER A 51 17.60 10.58 -5.57
N PHE A 52 17.69 11.89 -5.73
CA PHE A 52 17.45 12.85 -4.64
C PHE A 52 16.14 12.58 -3.89
N LEU A 53 15.13 12.02 -4.58
CA LEU A 53 13.87 11.63 -3.97
C LEU A 53 14.05 10.56 -2.89
N LYS A 54 15.02 9.64 -3.00
CA LYS A 54 15.30 8.65 -1.97
C LYS A 54 15.70 9.33 -0.66
N ASP A 55 16.66 10.24 -0.73
CA ASP A 55 17.16 10.97 0.43
C ASP A 55 16.08 11.87 1.05
N VAL A 56 15.24 12.51 0.22
CA VAL A 56 14.12 13.33 0.68
C VAL A 56 13.01 12.50 1.32
N LEU A 57 12.72 11.32 0.78
CA LEU A 57 11.63 10.46 1.27
C LEU A 57 12.03 9.71 2.54
N GLU A 58 13.29 9.32 2.68
CA GLU A 58 13.86 8.66 3.85
C GLU A 58 14.30 9.66 4.93
N GLY A 59 14.54 10.91 4.55
CA GLY A 59 14.91 11.99 5.46
C GLY A 59 13.82 12.33 6.46
N LYS A 60 14.17 12.26 7.75
CA LYS A 60 13.35 12.83 8.83
C LYS A 60 13.75 14.29 9.02
N ILE A 61 12.92 15.21 8.53
CA ILE A 61 13.09 16.64 8.74
C ILE A 61 12.75 16.97 10.20
N GLU A 62 13.68 17.64 10.89
CA GLU A 62 13.47 18.14 12.25
C GLU A 62 12.47 19.32 12.26
N GLY A 63 11.63 19.38 13.30
CA GLY A 63 10.64 20.45 13.49
C GLY A 63 9.19 19.98 13.54
N SER A 64 8.30 20.90 13.94
CA SER A 64 6.86 20.64 14.03
C SER A 64 6.20 20.73 12.66
N ARG A 65 5.25 19.83 12.38
CA ARG A 65 4.56 19.81 11.08
C ARG A 65 3.49 20.89 11.01
N PRO A 66 3.35 21.57 9.86
CA PRO A 66 2.26 22.52 9.65
C PRO A 66 0.90 21.81 9.64
N ARG A 67 -0.14 22.52 10.08
CA ARG A 67 -1.53 22.04 9.99
C ARG A 67 -1.90 21.73 8.53
N GLY A 68 -2.65 20.65 8.33
CA GLY A 68 -3.13 20.21 7.01
C GLY A 68 -2.21 19.25 6.25
N ARG A 69 -0.93 19.12 6.64
CA ARG A 69 -0.05 18.09 6.05
C ARG A 69 -0.42 16.70 6.59
N GLN A 70 -0.37 15.68 5.73
CA GLN A 70 -0.63 14.29 6.14
C GLN A 70 0.28 13.87 7.31
N ARG A 71 -0.30 13.21 8.31
CA ARG A 71 0.44 12.70 9.49
C ARG A 71 1.34 11.51 9.16
N ARG A 72 0.98 10.71 8.16
CA ARG A 72 1.75 9.56 7.72
C ARG A 72 2.90 9.98 6.80
N GLN A 73 4.09 9.47 7.05
CA GLN A 73 5.29 9.65 6.23
C GLN A 73 5.62 8.40 5.43
N TRP A 74 6.47 8.57 4.41
CA TRP A 74 7.07 7.43 3.72
C TRP A 74 7.89 6.54 4.67
N VAL A 75 8.57 7.11 5.67
CA VAL A 75 9.26 6.34 6.71
C VAL A 75 8.32 5.41 7.49
N ASP A 76 7.09 5.85 7.78
CA ASP A 76 6.09 4.98 8.41
C ASP A 76 5.70 3.83 7.46
N ASP A 77 5.59 4.11 6.16
CA ASP A 77 5.32 3.11 5.14
C ASP A 77 6.47 2.11 4.97
N ILE A 78 7.73 2.51 5.15
CA ILE A 78 8.89 1.60 5.13
C ILE A 78 8.79 0.59 6.28
N VAL A 79 8.41 1.04 7.47
CA VAL A 79 8.20 0.15 8.63
C VAL A 79 7.07 -0.83 8.34
N ASP A 80 5.96 -0.35 7.80
CA ASP A 80 4.84 -1.21 7.42
C ASP A 80 5.23 -2.22 6.33
N ILE A 81 6.09 -1.84 5.37
CA ILE A 81 6.57 -2.74 4.32
C ILE A 81 7.43 -3.86 4.90
N ALA A 82 8.29 -3.57 5.88
CA ALA A 82 9.05 -4.58 6.60
C ALA A 82 8.10 -5.58 7.30
N GLU A 83 7.05 -5.07 7.96
CA GLU A 83 6.01 -5.91 8.58
C GLU A 83 5.26 -6.76 7.53
N TRP A 84 4.77 -6.15 6.43
CA TRP A 84 4.00 -6.86 5.40
C TRP A 84 4.82 -7.88 4.62
N THR A 85 6.13 -7.74 4.57
CA THR A 85 7.02 -8.70 3.91
C THR A 85 7.57 -9.75 4.87
N GLY A 86 7.39 -9.56 6.19
CA GLY A 86 7.96 -10.42 7.23
C GLY A 86 9.49 -10.37 7.27
N LYS A 87 10.09 -9.28 6.79
CA LYS A 87 11.54 -9.14 6.61
C LYS A 87 12.04 -7.88 7.30
N GLY A 88 13.29 -7.89 7.74
CA GLY A 88 13.92 -6.67 8.26
C GLY A 88 14.16 -5.66 7.14
N ILE A 89 14.15 -4.36 7.44
CA ILE A 89 14.36 -3.28 6.45
C ILE A 89 15.62 -3.51 5.61
N ARG A 90 16.75 -3.89 6.24
CA ARG A 90 18.01 -4.19 5.53
C ARG A 90 17.86 -5.35 4.53
N GLN A 91 17.09 -6.38 4.89
CA GLN A 91 16.81 -7.50 3.98
C GLN A 91 15.92 -7.03 2.82
N CYS A 92 14.90 -6.22 3.10
CA CYS A 92 14.06 -5.61 2.06
C CYS A 92 14.90 -4.79 1.08
N THR A 93 15.80 -3.93 1.57
CA THR A 93 16.70 -3.12 0.74
C THR A 93 17.63 -3.99 -0.12
N ALA A 94 18.21 -5.04 0.44
CA ALA A 94 19.09 -5.95 -0.29
C ALA A 94 18.33 -6.73 -1.38
N GLU A 95 17.15 -7.26 -1.05
CA GLU A 95 16.33 -8.01 -2.02
C GLU A 95 15.66 -7.11 -3.07
N ALA A 96 15.42 -5.84 -2.74
CA ALA A 96 14.86 -4.87 -3.68
C ALA A 96 15.78 -4.60 -4.87
N GLN A 97 17.09 -4.81 -4.73
CA GLN A 97 18.05 -4.68 -5.83
C GLN A 97 17.81 -5.75 -6.91
N ASP A 98 17.42 -6.95 -6.50
CA ASP A 98 17.03 -8.02 -7.41
C ASP A 98 15.57 -7.83 -7.85
N ARG A 99 15.39 -7.52 -9.14
CA ARG A 99 14.07 -7.24 -9.71
C ARG A 99 13.14 -8.44 -9.69
N GLU A 100 13.65 -9.65 -9.88
CA GLU A 100 12.82 -10.87 -9.93
C GLU A 100 12.43 -11.29 -8.53
N LYS A 101 13.39 -11.30 -7.61
CA LYS A 101 13.15 -11.57 -6.20
C LYS A 101 12.15 -10.58 -5.60
N TRP A 102 12.32 -9.29 -5.88
CA TRP A 102 11.40 -8.26 -5.39
C TRP A 102 9.99 -8.37 -5.97
N ARG A 103 9.84 -8.78 -7.25
CA ARG A 103 8.53 -9.03 -7.84
C ARG A 103 7.76 -10.10 -7.08
N SER A 104 8.44 -11.21 -6.72
CA SER A 104 7.85 -12.28 -5.91
C SER A 104 7.38 -11.76 -4.55
N VAL A 105 8.27 -11.08 -3.82
CA VAL A 105 7.95 -10.48 -2.51
C VAL A 105 6.77 -9.51 -2.57
N SER A 106 6.72 -8.66 -3.59
CA SER A 106 5.65 -7.66 -3.72
C SER A 106 4.27 -8.24 -4.07
N SER A 107 4.23 -9.46 -4.60
CA SER A 107 3.00 -10.10 -5.07
C SER A 107 2.13 -10.64 -3.93
N GLN A 108 2.74 -10.97 -2.79
CA GLN A 108 2.08 -11.58 -1.64
C GLN A 108 2.45 -10.85 -0.34
N PRO A 109 1.86 -9.67 -0.09
CA PRO A 109 1.94 -9.05 1.23
C PRO A 109 1.21 -9.90 2.27
N LEU A 110 1.78 -10.00 3.47
CA LEU A 110 1.13 -10.61 4.62
C LEU A 110 -0.15 -9.83 5.01
N GLU A 111 -1.19 -10.58 5.37
CA GLU A 111 -2.50 -10.02 5.75
C GLU A 111 -2.41 -9.19 7.04
N GLN A 112 -1.52 -9.54 7.96
CA GLN A 112 -1.35 -8.85 9.23
C GLN A 112 -0.59 -7.53 9.07
N GLY A 113 -1.32 -6.42 9.14
CA GLY A 113 -0.78 -5.11 9.46
C GLY A 113 -1.65 -4.53 10.57
N ARG A 114 -1.05 -4.06 11.66
CA ARG A 114 -1.80 -3.40 12.74
C ARG A 114 -2.62 -2.26 12.13
N HIS A 115 -3.94 -2.35 12.22
CA HIS A 115 -4.78 -1.16 12.13
C HIS A 115 -4.42 -0.30 13.34
N ARG A 116 -3.50 0.66 13.16
CA ARG A 116 -3.29 1.71 14.15
C ARG A 116 -4.53 2.59 14.09
N GLU A 117 -5.52 2.25 14.91
CA GLU A 117 -6.61 3.15 15.22
C GLU A 117 -5.99 4.47 15.66
N THR A 118 -6.29 5.53 14.93
CA THR A 118 -5.92 6.87 15.34
C THR A 118 -6.77 7.20 16.56
N GLU A 119 -6.25 6.94 17.75
CA GLU A 119 -6.78 7.56 18.97
C GLU A 119 -6.78 9.08 18.77
N LYS A 120 -7.95 9.67 18.99
CA LYS A 120 -8.21 11.11 18.90
C LYS A 120 -7.74 11.80 20.18
#